data_AF-A0A962X9U5-F1
#
_entry.id   AF-A0A962X9U5-F1
#
_cell.length_a   1.000
_cell.length_b   1.000
_cell.length_c   1.000
_cell.angle_alpha   90.00
_cell.angle_beta   90.00
_cell.angle_gamma   90.00
#
_symmetry.space_group_name_H-M   'P 1'
#
loop_
_entity.id
_entity.type
_entity.pdbx_description
1 polymer ?
#
loop_
_entity_poly.entity_id
_entity_poly.type
_entity_poly.pdbx_seq_one_letter_code
_entity_poly.pdbx_strand_id
1 'polypeptide(L)' 'MDRQFIFNQLSGQTHVLSRLALDILELIKHEKIVDDDGVWSQLVDLYENFDPSDEDMRQHVLGMLVSLDELGLIEPSRSL' A
#
# COMPACT_ATOMS: atom_id res chain seq x y z
N MET A 1 -10.54 8.29 13.40
CA MET A 1 -9.67 7.55 12.46
C MET A 1 -10.49 6.38 11.95
N ASP A 2 -10.86 6.41 10.68
CA ASP A 2 -11.59 5.31 10.05
C ASP A 2 -10.61 4.16 9.79
N ARG A 3 -10.84 3.04 10.46
CA ARG A 3 -10.11 1.78 10.26
C ARG A 3 -11.02 0.81 9.55
N GLN A 4 -10.50 0.10 8.55
CA GLN A 4 -11.27 -0.89 7.80
C GLN A 4 -10.74 -2.29 8.08
N PHE A 5 -11.66 -3.25 8.07
CA PHE A 5 -11.34 -4.66 8.27
C PHE A 5 -11.32 -5.36 6.92
N ILE A 6 -10.20 -6.01 6.59
CA ILE A 6 -10.08 -6.86 5.40
C ILE A 6 -9.93 -8.31 5.83
N PHE A 7 -10.71 -9.19 5.22
CA PHE A 7 -10.57 -10.63 5.37
C PHE A 7 -9.71 -11.19 4.23
N ASN A 8 -8.52 -11.68 4.55
CA ASN A 8 -7.67 -12.40 3.62
C ASN A 8 -8.19 -13.83 3.47
N GLN A 9 -8.78 -14.14 2.31
CA GLN A 9 -9.35 -15.47 2.05
C GLN A 9 -8.28 -16.57 1.94
N LEU A 10 -7.04 -16.23 1.56
CA LEU A 10 -5.96 -17.20 1.39
C LEU A 10 -5.40 -17.65 2.73
N SER A 11 -5.19 -16.71 3.66
CA SER A 11 -4.69 -17.01 5.00
C SER A 11 -5.80 -17.33 6.01
N GLY A 12 -7.05 -16.98 5.71
CA GLY A 12 -8.18 -17.07 6.62
C GLY A 12 -8.13 -16.05 7.77
N GLN A 13 -7.28 -15.02 7.66
CA GLN A 13 -7.07 -14.01 8.71
C GLN A 13 -7.82 -12.70 8.41
N THR A 14 -8.18 -11.98 9.48
CA THR A 14 -8.74 -10.63 9.38
C THR A 14 -7.68 -9.61 9.80
N HIS A 15 -7.45 -8.61 8.96
CA HIS A 15 -6.51 -7.53 9.21
C HIS A 15 -7.26 -6.21 9.39
N VAL A 16 -6.72 -5.36 10.25
CA VAL A 16 -7.20 -3.98 10.44
C VAL A 16 -6.24 -3.06 9.72
N LEU A 17 -6.73 -2.37 8.70
CA LEU A 17 -5.91 -1.48 7.88
C LEU A 17 -6.22 -0.01 8.20
N SER A 18 -5.17 0.81 8.10
CA SER A 18 -5.29 2.25 8.04
C SER A 18 -5.93 2.67 6.71
N ARG A 19 -6.42 3.91 6.63
CA ARG A 19 -6.94 4.45 5.36
C ARG A 19 -5.88 4.42 4.26
N LEU A 20 -4.65 4.81 4.58
CA LEU A 20 -3.53 4.81 3.63
C LEU A 20 -3.19 3.40 3.12
N ALA A 21 -3.16 2.39 3.99
CA ALA A 21 -2.92 1.00 3.57
C ALA A 21 -4.06 0.46 2.68
N LEU A 22 -5.31 0.89 2.92
CA LEU A 22 -6.43 0.56 2.05
C LEU A 22 -6.27 1.19 0.67
N ASP A 23 -5.94 2.48 0.62
CA ASP A 23 -5.79 3.21 -0.65
C ASP A 23 -4.62 2.62 -1.48
N ILE A 24 -3.54 2.18 -0.83
CA ILE A 24 -2.46 1.42 -1.49
C ILE A 24 -2.98 0.12 -2.13
N LEU A 25 -3.78 -0.67 -1.39
CA LEU A 25 -4.38 -1.90 -1.93
C LEU A 25 -5.32 -1.61 -3.11
N GLU A 26 -6.11 -0.54 -3.02
CA GLU A 26 -7.01 -0.13 -4.10
C GLU A 26 -6.23 0.30 -5.35
N LEU A 27 -5.15 1.07 -5.20
CA LEU A 27 -4.26 1.46 -6.30
C LEU A 27 -3.67 0.24 -7.02
N ILE A 28 -3.10 -0.71 -6.27
CA ILE A 28 -2.52 -1.93 -6.84
C ILE A 28 -3.57 -2.75 -7.59
N LYS A 29 -4.76 -2.91 -6.98
CA LYS A 29 -5.86 -3.69 -7.55
C LYS A 29 -6.44 -3.07 -8.84
N HIS A 30 -6.61 -1.75 -8.87
CA HIS A 30 -7.33 -1.06 -9.95
C HIS A 30 -6.42 -0.57 -11.07
N GLU A 31 -5.24 -0.07 -10.74
CA GLU A 31 -4.34 0.57 -11.71
C GLU A 31 -3.29 -0.39 -12.27
N LYS A 32 -3.20 -1.62 -11.75
CA LYS A 32 -2.17 -2.62 -12.10
C LYS A 32 -0.75 -2.06 -11.97
N ILE A 33 -0.53 -1.20 -10.98
CA ILE A 33 0.80 -0.70 -10.66
C ILE A 33 1.57 -1.82 -9.98
N VAL A 34 2.78 -2.08 -10.48
CA VAL A 34 3.57 -3.28 -10.13
C VAL A 34 4.88 -2.92 -9.45
N ASP A 35 5.27 -1.64 -9.43
CA ASP A 35 6.52 -1.17 -8.83
C ASP A 35 6.29 -0.11 -7.74
N ASP A 36 7.23 -0.10 -6.80
CA ASP A 36 7.25 0.76 -5.63
C ASP A 36 7.20 2.26 -5.98
N ASP A 37 7.92 2.64 -7.04
CA ASP A 37 7.97 4.02 -7.53
C ASP A 37 6.64 4.46 -8.14
N GLY A 38 5.94 3.57 -8.85
CA GLY A 38 4.61 3.85 -9.38
C GLY A 38 3.59 4.06 -8.26
N VAL A 39 3.63 3.24 -7.20
CA VAL A 39 2.74 3.40 -6.05
C VAL A 39 3.00 4.73 -5.36
N TRP A 40 4.26 5.08 -5.13
CA TRP A 40 4.63 6.36 -4.52
C TRP A 40 4.14 7.55 -5.36
N SER A 41 4.38 7.52 -6.68
CA SER A 41 3.94 8.60 -7.57
C SER A 41 2.43 8.83 -7.52
N GLN A 42 1.63 7.76 -7.54
CA GLN A 42 0.16 7.91 -7.45
C GLN A 42 -0.30 8.42 -6.09
N LEU A 43 0.35 8.01 -5.00
CA LEU A 43 0.01 8.51 -3.67
C LEU A 43 0.31 9.99 -3.53
N VAL A 44 1.43 10.47 -4.09
CA VAL A 44 1.74 11.91 -4.15
C VAL A 44 0.66 12.67 -4.93
N ASP A 45 0.18 12.12 -6.04
CA ASP A 45 -0.90 12.75 -6.82
C ASP A 45 -2.26 12.72 -6.10
N LEU A 46 -2.52 11.67 -5.32
CA LEU A 46 -3.79 11.49 -4.58
C LEU A 46 -3.85 12.32 -3.29
N TYR A 47 -2.71 12.53 -2.62
CA TYR A 47 -2.62 13.20 -1.34
C TYR A 47 -1.90 14.54 -1.47
N GLU A 48 -2.65 15.65 -1.42
CA GLU A 48 -2.08 17.02 -1.53
C GLU A 48 -1.00 17.34 -0.49
N ASN A 49 -1.01 16.62 0.64
CA ASN A 49 -0.03 16.79 1.72
C ASN A 49 1.22 15.91 1.56
N PHE A 50 1.32 15.11 0.50
CA PHE A 50 2.48 14.29 0.25
C PHE A 50 3.52 15.09 -0.52
N ASP A 51 4.65 15.39 0.13
CA ASP A 51 5.79 16.01 -0.54
C ASP A 51 6.61 14.90 -1.23
N PRO A 52 6.81 14.94 -2.56
CA PRO A 52 7.61 13.93 -3.27
C PRO A 52 9.09 13.92 -2.85
N SER A 53 9.57 14.97 -2.17
CA SER A 53 10.93 15.05 -1.62
C SER A 53 11.04 14.55 -0.16
N ASP A 54 9.93 14.19 0.48
CA ASP A 54 9.91 13.63 1.84
C ASP A 54 10.25 12.13 1.80
N GLU A 55 11.54 11.85 1.98
CA GLU A 55 12.07 10.49 1.97
C GLU A 55 11.57 9.66 3.18
N ASP A 56 11.32 10.27 4.34
CA ASP A 56 10.83 9.54 5.51
C ASP A 56 9.41 9.01 5.25
N MET A 57 8.56 9.84 4.65
CA MET A 57 7.21 9.45 4.25
C MET A 57 7.24 8.39 3.13
N ARG A 58 8.14 8.53 2.17
CA ARG A 58 8.34 7.51 1.12
C ARG A 58 8.73 6.18 1.73
N GLN A 59 9.76 6.13 2.59
CA GLN A 59 10.18 4.91 3.28
C GLN A 59 9.06 4.31 4.14
N HIS A 60 8.23 5.15 4.76
CA HIS A 60 7.06 4.67 5.49
C HIS A 60 6.04 3.96 4.57
N VAL A 61 5.75 4.52 3.40
CA VAL A 61 4.88 3.90 2.38
C VAL A 61 5.46 2.59 1.86
N LEU A 62 6.76 2.56 1.54
CA LEU A 62 7.45 1.35 1.09
C LEU A 62 7.42 0.26 2.18
N GLY A 63 7.62 0.63 3.44
CA GLY A 63 7.48 -0.29 4.57
C GLY A 63 6.05 -0.84 4.70
N MET A 64 5.02 -0.06 4.38
CA MET A 64 3.64 -0.55 4.31
C MET A 64 3.44 -1.53 3.16
N LEU A 65 4.02 -1.30 1.99
CA LEU A 65 3.97 -2.25 0.86
C LEU A 65 4.57 -3.60 1.25
N VAL A 66 5.76 -3.60 1.85
CA VAL A 66 6.41 -4.83 2.36
C VAL A 66 5.50 -5.53 3.37
N SER A 67 4.90 -4.78 4.30
CA SER A 67 3.99 -5.38 5.29
C SER A 67 2.75 -6.00 4.63
N LEU A 68 2.18 -5.36 3.59
CA LEU A 68 1.04 -5.90 2.87
C LEU A 68 1.39 -7.18 2.09
N ASP A 69 2.61 -7.26 1.54
CA ASP A 69 3.13 -8.48 0.88
C ASP A 69 3.35 -9.60 1.89
N GLU A 70 3.99 -9.33 3.03
CA GLU A 70 4.20 -10.31 4.11
C GLU A 70 2.87 -10.86 4.67
N LEU A 71 1.82 -10.03 4.69
CA LEU A 71 0.47 -10.44 5.07
C LEU A 71 -0.29 -11.20 3.96
N GLY A 72 0.30 -11.34 2.78
CA GLY A 72 -0.30 -11.97 1.60
C GLY A 72 -1.53 -11.23 1.10
N LEU A 73 -1.58 -9.91 1.27
CA LEU A 73 -2.67 -9.04 0.80
C LEU A 73 -2.42 -8.49 -0.60
N ILE A 74 -1.16 -8.48 -1.04
CA ILE A 74 -0.75 -8.18 -2.42
C ILE A 74 0.09 -9.35 -2.94
N GLU A 75 0.23 -9.44 -4.26
CA GLU A 75 1.22 -10.35 -4.85
C GLU A 75 2.61 -9.71 -4.75
N PRO A 76 3.67 -10.50 -4.49
CA PRO A 76 5.02 -9.98 -4.41
C PRO A 76 5.37 -9.31 -5.74
N SER A 77 5.74 -8.03 -5.69
CA SER A 77 6.41 -7.36 -6.82
C SER A 77 7.73 -8.11 -7.02
N ARG A 78 7.78 -9.01 -8.01
CA ARG A 78 9.01 -9.75 -8.35
C ARG A 78 10.02 -8.78 -8.95
N SER A 79 10.65 -7.95 -8.12
CA SER A 79 11.85 -7.16 -8.36
C SER A 79 12.33 -6.56 -7.03
N LEU A 80 12.70 -7.43 -6.07
CA LEU A 80 13.73 -7.14 -5.07
C LEU A 80 14.99 -7.92 -5.45
#